data_AF-A0A363TJZ4-F1
#
_entry.id   AF-A0A363TJZ4-F1
#
_cell.length_a   1.000
_cell.length_b   1.000
_cell.length_c   1.000
_cell.angle_alpha   90.00
_cell.angle_beta   90.00
_cell.angle_gamma   90.00
#
_symmetry.space_group_name_H-M   'P 1'
#
loop_
_entity.id
_entity.type
_entity.pdbx_description
1 polymer ?
#
loop_
_entity_poly.entity_id
_entity_poly.type
_entity_poly.pdbx_seq_one_letter_code
_entity_poly.pdbx_strand_id
1 'polypeptide(L)'
;MFRRAGALVLCAALLVASAAESALAQRRKSAPPAPQSGDRRDQVVTAPGTPWHGRPYWLAMAQCGGFYFRLGNLYAEEALRVRAAKPDPAAAAEFNRRAEIAGRSAATFLDVAERFLSTDRGLAQEAAIHAYDGQVASAEKLKTVQAVLKAAESCPALHETCRTAVPKICGEKSAARTLPARFAGPGALRHTRAGDHSGGAQAGGTRT
;
A
#
# COMPACT_ATOMS: atom_id res chain seq x y z
N MET A 1 -76.73 -35.03 18.34
CA MET A 1 -75.54 -35.32 19.19
C MET A 1 -74.29 -35.24 18.34
N PHE A 2 -73.63 -34.08 18.19
CA PHE A 2 -72.24 -34.00 17.69
C PHE A 2 -71.66 -32.63 18.03
N ARG A 3 -71.01 -32.53 19.19
CA ARG A 3 -70.09 -31.44 19.54
C ARG A 3 -68.98 -32.02 20.39
N ARG A 4 -67.76 -31.54 20.13
CA ARG A 4 -66.49 -31.70 20.88
C ARG A 4 -65.58 -32.83 20.42
N ALA A 5 -64.50 -32.46 19.73
CA ALA A 5 -63.12 -32.68 20.20
C ALA A 5 -62.09 -32.23 19.14
N GLY A 6 -62.06 -30.93 18.84
CA GLY A 6 -60.97 -30.30 18.07
C GLY A 6 -60.27 -29.28 18.95
N ALA A 7 -59.27 -29.69 19.73
CA ALA A 7 -58.49 -28.76 20.58
C ALA A 7 -57.11 -29.28 21.02
N LEU A 8 -56.62 -30.43 20.56
CA LEU A 8 -55.44 -31.09 21.17
C LEU A 8 -54.20 -31.17 20.26
N VAL A 9 -54.19 -30.53 19.09
CA VAL A 9 -53.06 -30.63 18.14
C VAL A 9 -52.14 -29.40 18.13
N LEU A 10 -52.55 -28.27 18.72
CA LEU A 10 -51.79 -27.01 18.57
C LEU A 10 -50.67 -26.75 19.60
N CYS A 11 -50.58 -27.51 20.71
CA CYS A 11 -49.63 -27.20 21.78
C CYS A 11 -48.27 -27.92 21.69
N ALA A 12 -48.09 -28.91 20.81
CA ALA A 12 -46.86 -29.71 20.75
C ALA A 12 -45.77 -29.13 19.82
N ALA A 13 -46.06 -28.09 19.03
CA ALA A 13 -45.13 -27.59 18.01
C ALA A 13 -44.21 -26.43 18.45
N LEU A 14 -44.40 -25.87 19.65
CA LEU A 14 -43.71 -24.62 20.07
C LEU A 14 -42.53 -24.81 21.05
N LEU A 15 -42.18 -26.05 21.44
CA LEU A 15 -41.12 -26.29 22.43
C LEU A 15 -39.77 -26.76 21.86
N VAL A 16 -39.62 -26.90 20.53
CA VAL A 16 -38.36 -27.42 19.94
C VAL A 16 -37.44 -26.32 19.39
N ALA A 17 -37.88 -25.06 19.36
CA ALA A 17 -37.11 -23.96 18.76
C ALA A 17 -36.06 -23.31 19.67
N SER A 18 -36.11 -23.50 21.00
CA SER A 18 -35.29 -22.73 21.96
C SER A 18 -34.01 -23.43 22.45
N ALA A 19 -33.76 -24.69 22.08
CA ALA A 19 -32.59 -25.43 22.55
C ALA A 19 -31.35 -25.34 21.61
N ALA A 20 -31.52 -24.84 20.39
CA ALA A 20 -30.42 -24.78 19.41
C ALA A 20 -29.52 -23.54 19.56
N GLU A 21 -30.04 -22.44 20.10
CA GLU A 21 -29.30 -21.17 20.20
C GLU A 21 -28.30 -21.14 21.37
N SER A 22 -28.63 -21.81 22.48
CA SER A 22 -27.75 -21.88 23.67
C SER A 22 -26.48 -22.70 23.39
N ALA A 23 -26.56 -23.75 22.57
CA ALA A 23 -25.40 -24.55 22.18
C ALA A 23 -24.41 -23.80 21.26
N LEU A 24 -24.90 -22.88 20.41
CA LEU A 24 -24.09 -22.06 19.50
C LEU A 24 -23.38 -20.92 20.23
N ALA A 25 -24.03 -20.31 21.22
CA ALA A 25 -23.45 -19.23 22.02
C ALA A 25 -22.29 -19.71 22.92
N GLN A 26 -22.36 -20.95 23.43
CA GLN A 26 -21.32 -21.50 24.31
C GLN A 26 -20.08 -21.99 23.54
N ARG A 27 -20.23 -22.47 22.29
CA ARG A 27 -19.08 -22.81 21.42
C ARG A 27 -18.24 -21.61 21.01
N ARG A 28 -18.79 -20.39 21.00
CA ARG A 28 -18.05 -19.16 20.65
C ARG A 28 -17.11 -18.66 21.74
N LYS A 29 -17.26 -19.11 22.99
CA LYS A 29 -16.47 -18.60 24.12
C LYS A 29 -15.26 -19.47 24.50
N SER A 30 -15.16 -20.69 23.97
CA SER A 30 -14.09 -21.63 24.32
C SER A 30 -13.36 -22.21 23.10
N ALA A 31 -13.52 -21.62 21.92
CA ALA A 31 -12.73 -21.99 20.76
C ALA A 31 -11.33 -21.33 20.87
N PRO A 32 -10.22 -22.07 20.68
CA PRO A 32 -8.93 -21.47 20.34
C PRO A 32 -9.14 -20.50 19.17
N PRO A 33 -8.36 -19.41 19.04
CA PRO A 33 -8.51 -18.48 17.93
C PRO A 33 -8.54 -19.30 16.64
N ALA A 34 -9.63 -19.13 15.88
CA ALA A 34 -9.87 -19.93 14.68
C ALA A 34 -8.59 -19.90 13.81
N PRO A 35 -8.10 -21.05 13.32
CA PRO A 35 -7.03 -21.03 12.34
C PRO A 35 -7.51 -20.12 11.21
N GLN A 36 -6.77 -19.04 10.95
CA GLN A 36 -7.05 -18.14 9.84
C GLN A 36 -7.19 -19.04 8.62
N SER A 37 -8.38 -19.05 8.01
CA SER A 37 -8.63 -19.86 6.83
C SER A 37 -7.59 -19.46 5.80
N GLY A 38 -6.59 -20.33 5.60
CA GLY A 38 -5.79 -20.34 4.40
C GLY A 38 -6.76 -20.63 3.27
N ASP A 39 -7.42 -19.57 2.80
CA ASP A 39 -8.20 -19.58 1.59
C ASP A 39 -7.18 -19.95 0.51
N ARG A 40 -7.24 -21.20 0.04
CA ARG A 40 -6.34 -21.72 -1.01
C ARG A 40 -6.45 -20.93 -2.33
N ARG A 41 -7.28 -19.88 -2.35
CA ARG A 41 -7.41 -18.90 -3.41
C ARG A 41 -6.16 -18.07 -3.59
N ASP A 42 -5.49 -17.65 -2.51
CA ASP A 42 -4.39 -16.69 -2.65
C ASP A 42 -3.03 -17.37 -2.90
N GLN A 43 -2.39 -17.02 -4.01
CA GLN A 43 -0.97 -17.32 -4.20
C GLN A 43 -0.14 -16.50 -3.23
N VAL A 44 0.78 -17.16 -2.52
CA VAL A 44 1.61 -16.53 -1.48
C VAL A 44 3.05 -16.34 -1.92
N VAL A 45 3.68 -15.30 -1.39
CA VAL A 45 5.08 -14.97 -1.68
C VAL A 45 6.03 -15.98 -1.01
N THR A 46 6.76 -16.73 -1.80
CA THR A 46 7.81 -17.68 -1.38
C THR A 46 9.20 -17.03 -1.42
N ALA A 47 9.40 -16.00 -0.58
CA ALA A 47 10.71 -15.32 -0.42
C ALA A 47 11.16 -15.29 1.06
N PRO A 48 11.80 -16.36 1.56
CA PRO A 48 12.28 -16.42 2.95
C PRO A 48 13.18 -15.24 3.29
N GLY A 49 13.06 -14.72 4.52
CA GLY A 49 13.86 -13.58 4.99
C GLY A 49 13.39 -12.20 4.53
N THR A 50 12.32 -12.12 3.73
CA THR A 50 11.70 -10.85 3.34
C THR A 50 10.45 -10.55 4.19
N PRO A 51 10.05 -9.27 4.37
CA PRO A 51 8.80 -8.91 5.06
C PRO A 51 7.54 -9.38 4.31
N TRP A 52 7.69 -9.95 3.11
CA TRP A 52 6.61 -10.41 2.26
C TRP A 52 6.34 -11.90 2.39
N HIS A 53 7.25 -12.67 2.99
CA HIS A 53 7.13 -14.13 3.05
C HIS A 53 5.79 -14.59 3.65
N GLY A 54 5.12 -15.51 2.96
CA GLY A 54 3.84 -16.07 3.40
C GLY A 54 2.64 -15.14 3.24
N ARG A 55 2.82 -13.93 2.70
CA ARG A 55 1.72 -13.01 2.42
C ARG A 55 1.14 -13.26 1.03
N PRO A 56 -0.16 -13.03 0.81
CA PRO A 56 -0.75 -13.06 -0.52
C PRO A 56 -0.04 -12.09 -1.47
N TYR A 57 0.23 -12.53 -2.71
CA TYR A 57 0.85 -11.69 -3.73
C TYR A 57 0.05 -10.42 -3.98
N TRP A 58 -1.28 -10.51 -4.10
CA TRP A 58 -2.11 -9.33 -4.31
C TRP A 58 -1.94 -8.29 -3.20
N LEU A 59 -1.87 -8.73 -1.95
CA LEU A 59 -1.72 -7.86 -0.78
C LEU A 59 -0.35 -7.19 -0.76
N ALA A 60 0.71 -7.96 -1.03
CA ALA A 60 2.07 -7.46 -1.07
C ALA A 60 2.25 -6.43 -2.20
N MET A 61 1.71 -6.74 -3.39
CA MET A 61 1.75 -5.86 -4.56
C MET A 61 0.93 -4.58 -4.32
N ALA A 62 -0.26 -4.69 -3.75
CA ALA A 62 -1.09 -3.54 -3.39
C ALA A 62 -0.38 -2.58 -2.43
N GLN A 63 0.30 -3.10 -1.41
CA GLN A 63 1.06 -2.26 -0.47
C GLN A 63 2.23 -1.55 -1.15
N CYS A 64 2.97 -2.25 -2.00
CA CYS A 64 4.02 -1.63 -2.81
C CYS A 64 3.47 -0.55 -3.75
N GLY A 65 2.33 -0.81 -4.39
CA GLY A 65 1.60 0.17 -5.20
C GLY A 65 1.23 1.41 -4.38
N GLY A 66 0.71 1.23 -3.17
CA GLY A 66 0.42 2.31 -2.23
C GLY A 66 1.64 3.15 -1.85
N PHE A 67 2.79 2.51 -1.58
CA PHE A 67 4.02 3.25 -1.28
C PHE A 67 4.47 4.10 -2.47
N TYR A 68 4.48 3.56 -3.69
CA TYR A 68 4.83 4.34 -4.86
C TYR A 68 3.81 5.44 -5.18
N PHE A 69 2.52 5.20 -4.95
CA PHE A 69 1.49 6.22 -5.10
C PHE A 69 1.73 7.38 -4.12
N ARG A 70 2.01 7.07 -2.85
CA ARG A 70 2.34 8.09 -1.85
C ARG A 70 3.63 8.85 -2.18
N LEU A 71 4.66 8.18 -2.71
CA LEU A 71 5.86 8.86 -3.22
C LEU A 71 5.52 9.85 -4.33
N GLY A 72 4.63 9.47 -5.26
CA GLY A 72 4.14 10.35 -6.32
C GLY A 72 3.55 11.63 -5.75
N ASN A 73 2.64 11.49 -4.78
CA ASN A 73 2.00 12.63 -4.12
C ASN A 73 3.01 13.53 -3.40
N LEU A 74 3.93 12.96 -2.62
CA LEU A 74 4.95 13.72 -1.91
C LEU A 74 5.89 14.48 -2.85
N TYR A 75 6.31 13.87 -3.96
CA TYR A 75 7.14 14.57 -4.94
C TYR A 75 6.38 15.69 -5.67
N ALA A 76 5.09 15.50 -5.96
CA ALA A 76 4.26 16.56 -6.52
C ALA A 76 4.08 17.72 -5.52
N GLU A 77 3.89 17.43 -4.23
CA GLU A 77 3.83 18.43 -3.16
C GLU A 77 5.14 19.25 -3.08
N GLU A 78 6.31 18.60 -3.17
CA GLU A 78 7.61 19.30 -3.19
C GLU A 78 7.80 20.15 -4.46
N ALA A 79 7.37 19.65 -5.63
CA ALA A 79 7.42 20.43 -6.88
C ALA A 79 6.64 21.74 -6.75
N LEU A 80 5.45 21.70 -6.13
CA LEU A 80 4.65 22.88 -5.85
C LEU A 80 5.32 23.80 -4.83
N ARG A 81 5.89 23.25 -3.76
CA ARG A 81 6.58 24.03 -2.72
C ARG A 81 7.78 24.78 -3.29
N VAL A 82 8.60 24.14 -4.12
CA VAL A 82 9.75 24.79 -4.77
C VAL A 82 9.28 25.92 -5.67
N ARG A 83 8.25 25.70 -6.50
CA ARG A 83 7.68 26.75 -7.36
C ARG A 83 7.18 27.96 -6.57
N ALA A 84 6.58 27.73 -5.40
CA ALA A 84 5.98 28.79 -4.58
C ALA A 84 7.02 29.56 -3.74
N ALA A 85 7.99 28.89 -3.14
CA ALA A 85 8.93 29.52 -2.19
C ALA A 85 10.06 30.28 -2.90
N LYS A 86 10.70 29.66 -3.89
CA LYS A 86 11.77 30.22 -4.71
C LYS A 86 11.75 29.52 -6.07
N PRO A 87 11.23 30.15 -7.13
CA PRO A 87 11.06 29.49 -8.43
C PRO A 87 12.37 28.95 -8.99
N ASP A 88 12.64 27.67 -8.73
CA ASP A 88 13.70 26.89 -9.34
C ASP A 88 13.04 25.91 -10.33
N PRO A 89 13.01 26.25 -11.63
CA PRO A 89 12.35 25.41 -12.62
C PRO A 89 13.05 24.05 -12.80
N ALA A 90 14.36 23.97 -12.55
CA ALA A 90 15.13 22.73 -12.67
C ALA A 90 14.78 21.76 -11.52
N ALA A 91 14.76 22.27 -10.29
CA ALA A 91 14.33 21.47 -9.14
C ALA A 91 12.87 21.02 -9.25
N ALA A 92 11.96 21.90 -9.71
CA ALA A 92 10.57 21.53 -9.94
C ALA A 92 10.41 20.47 -11.05
N ALA A 93 11.18 20.57 -12.14
CA ALA A 93 11.18 19.56 -13.21
C ALA A 93 11.66 18.19 -12.71
N GLU A 94 12.70 18.17 -11.87
CA GLU A 94 13.20 16.93 -11.25
C GLU A 94 12.16 16.30 -10.32
N PHE A 95 11.48 17.09 -9.48
CA PHE A 95 10.40 16.56 -8.63
C PHE A 95 9.23 16.01 -9.45
N ASN A 96 8.80 16.71 -10.51
CA ASN A 96 7.76 16.21 -11.40
C ASN A 96 8.16 14.88 -12.06
N ARG A 97 9.39 14.78 -12.55
CA ARG A 97 9.91 13.55 -13.13
C ARG A 97 9.89 12.39 -12.13
N ARG A 98 10.27 12.64 -10.88
CA ARG A 98 10.21 11.64 -9.80
C ARG A 98 8.78 11.23 -9.49
N ALA A 99 7.85 12.19 -9.44
CA ALA A 99 6.44 11.91 -9.24
C ALA A 99 5.86 11.03 -10.36
N GLU A 100 6.21 11.30 -11.61
CA GLU A 100 5.78 10.52 -12.78
C GLU A 100 6.33 9.08 -12.76
N ILE A 101 7.61 8.91 -12.41
CA ILE A 101 8.21 7.57 -12.24
C ILE A 101 7.51 6.80 -11.12
N ALA A 102 7.24 7.46 -9.99
CA ALA A 102 6.54 6.85 -8.87
C ALA A 102 5.10 6.46 -9.28
N GLY A 103 4.38 7.32 -9.99
CA GLY A 103 3.04 7.02 -10.51
C GLY A 103 3.01 5.81 -11.44
N ARG A 104 3.94 5.70 -12.39
CA ARG A 104 4.05 4.49 -13.25
C ARG A 104 4.38 3.22 -12.46
N SER A 105 5.24 3.35 -11.45
CA SER A 105 5.58 2.23 -10.57
C SER A 105 4.35 1.80 -9.78
N ALA A 106 3.59 2.75 -9.22
CA ALA A 106 2.36 2.48 -8.50
C ALA A 106 1.35 1.72 -9.39
N ALA A 107 1.06 2.23 -10.59
CA ALA A 107 0.18 1.59 -11.55
C ALA A 107 0.62 0.15 -11.85
N THR A 108 1.91 -0.06 -12.10
CA THR A 108 2.47 -1.40 -12.33
C THR A 108 2.17 -2.37 -11.19
N PHE A 109 2.37 -1.95 -9.94
CA PHE A 109 2.12 -2.82 -8.78
C PHE A 109 0.62 -3.06 -8.54
N LEU A 110 -0.22 -2.04 -8.75
CA LEU A 110 -1.67 -2.16 -8.59
C LEU A 110 -2.30 -3.02 -9.69
N ASP A 111 -1.85 -2.90 -10.94
CA ASP A 111 -2.27 -3.76 -12.05
C ASP A 111 -1.96 -5.23 -11.75
N VAL A 112 -0.77 -5.51 -11.20
CA VAL A 112 -0.40 -6.87 -10.78
C VAL A 112 -1.30 -7.35 -9.64
N ALA A 113 -1.55 -6.51 -8.63
CA ALA A 113 -2.43 -6.85 -7.52
C ALA A 113 -3.85 -7.17 -8.01
N GLU A 114 -4.39 -6.37 -8.93
CA GLU A 114 -5.67 -6.58 -9.58
C GLU A 114 -5.71 -7.91 -10.32
N ARG A 115 -4.70 -8.21 -11.14
CA ARG A 115 -4.61 -9.49 -11.87
C ARG A 115 -4.58 -10.70 -10.93
N PHE A 116 -3.88 -10.62 -9.81
CA PHE A 116 -3.95 -11.67 -8.79
C PHE A 116 -5.36 -11.77 -8.22
N LEU A 117 -5.99 -10.68 -7.81
CA LEU A 117 -7.37 -10.72 -7.29
C LEU A 117 -8.37 -11.31 -8.28
N SER A 118 -8.27 -10.94 -9.56
CA SER A 118 -9.13 -11.48 -10.62
C SER A 118 -8.84 -12.97 -10.87
N THR A 119 -7.58 -13.39 -10.86
CA THR A 119 -7.18 -14.79 -11.12
C THR A 119 -7.45 -15.72 -9.94
N ASP A 120 -7.03 -15.31 -8.75
CA ASP A 120 -7.06 -16.10 -7.52
C ASP A 120 -8.45 -16.13 -6.89
N ARG A 121 -9.18 -15.00 -6.95
CA ARG A 121 -10.48 -14.83 -6.28
C ARG A 121 -11.66 -14.65 -7.23
N GLY A 122 -11.42 -14.57 -8.54
CA GLY A 122 -12.49 -14.39 -9.53
C GLY A 122 -13.22 -13.05 -9.39
N LEU A 123 -12.57 -12.03 -8.82
CA LEU A 123 -13.18 -10.72 -8.63
C LEU A 123 -13.27 -9.97 -9.96
N ALA A 124 -14.38 -9.25 -10.15
CA ALA A 124 -14.46 -8.21 -11.17
C ALA A 124 -13.52 -7.06 -10.80
N GLN A 125 -13.10 -6.27 -11.80
CA GLN A 125 -12.14 -5.19 -11.64
C GLN A 125 -12.54 -4.20 -10.52
N GLU A 126 -13.79 -3.75 -10.50
CA GLU A 126 -14.28 -2.80 -9.49
C GLU A 126 -14.19 -3.37 -8.07
N ALA A 127 -14.52 -4.66 -7.91
CA ALA A 127 -14.38 -5.35 -6.63
C ALA A 127 -12.91 -5.53 -6.23
N ALA A 128 -12.02 -5.75 -7.20
CA ALA A 128 -10.58 -5.85 -6.96
C ALA A 128 -9.98 -4.51 -6.50
N ILE A 129 -10.39 -3.39 -7.12
CA ILE A 129 -10.00 -2.03 -6.70
C ILE A 129 -10.38 -1.78 -5.24
N HIS A 130 -11.65 -2.02 -4.90
CA HIS A 130 -12.10 -1.87 -3.51
C HIS A 130 -11.35 -2.77 -2.52
N ALA A 131 -10.93 -3.96 -2.95
CA ALA A 131 -10.18 -4.88 -2.11
C ALA A 131 -8.75 -4.38 -1.79
N TYR A 132 -8.06 -3.76 -2.76
CA TYR A 132 -6.71 -3.25 -2.55
C TYR A 132 -6.65 -1.80 -2.04
N ASP A 133 -7.70 -1.00 -2.21
CA ASP A 133 -7.73 0.42 -1.81
C ASP A 133 -7.38 0.63 -0.34
N GLY A 134 -7.86 -0.24 0.56
CA GLY A 134 -7.53 -0.17 1.98
C GLY A 134 -6.03 -0.33 2.25
N GLN A 135 -5.31 -1.06 1.38
CA GLN A 135 -3.85 -1.22 1.47
C GLN A 135 -3.13 -0.01 0.91
N VAL A 136 -3.64 0.60 -0.16
CA VAL A 136 -3.14 1.86 -0.69
C VAL A 136 -3.27 2.98 0.36
N ALA A 137 -4.42 3.09 1.00
CA ALA A 137 -4.68 4.07 2.07
C ALA A 137 -3.73 3.90 3.26
N SER A 138 -3.23 2.69 3.52
CA SER A 138 -2.27 2.46 4.61
C SER A 138 -0.95 3.23 4.41
N ALA A 139 -0.55 3.49 3.16
CA ALA A 139 0.65 4.25 2.84
C ALA A 139 0.52 5.74 3.16
N GLU A 140 -0.71 6.29 3.26
CA GLU A 140 -0.95 7.70 3.59
C GLU A 140 -0.46 8.09 4.99
N LYS A 141 -0.28 7.10 5.86
CA LYS A 141 0.30 7.27 7.20
C LYS A 141 1.76 7.73 7.12
N LEU A 142 2.45 7.45 6.01
CA LEU A 142 3.83 7.86 5.77
C LEU A 142 3.87 9.29 5.22
N LYS A 143 4.46 10.20 6.00
CA LYS A 143 4.42 11.64 5.73
C LYS A 143 5.68 12.19 5.05
N THR A 144 6.76 11.41 4.98
CA THR A 144 8.05 11.88 4.42
C THR A 144 8.53 10.96 3.31
N VAL A 145 9.24 11.53 2.34
CA VAL A 145 9.81 10.78 1.21
C VAL A 145 10.70 9.65 1.71
N GLN A 146 11.53 9.91 2.72
CA GLN A 146 12.46 8.93 3.30
C GLN A 146 11.72 7.76 3.96
N ALA A 147 10.63 8.03 4.70
CA ALA A 147 9.84 6.97 5.33
C ALA A 147 9.19 6.07 4.27
N VAL A 148 8.65 6.65 3.19
CA VAL A 148 8.05 5.87 2.11
C VAL A 148 9.10 5.10 1.31
N LEU A 149 10.26 5.70 1.02
CA LEU A 149 11.37 5.00 0.37
C LEU A 149 11.83 3.80 1.19
N LYS A 150 11.93 3.95 2.52
CA LYS A 150 12.32 2.86 3.41
C LYS A 150 11.28 1.72 3.39
N ALA A 151 9.99 2.06 3.38
CA ALA A 151 8.92 1.07 3.25
C ALA A 151 8.92 0.36 1.88
N ALA A 152 9.24 1.10 0.81
CA ALA A 152 9.30 0.59 -0.56
C ALA A 152 10.59 -0.19 -0.89
N GLU A 153 11.58 -0.22 0.00
CA GLU A 153 12.93 -0.76 -0.26
C GLU A 153 12.91 -2.20 -0.79
N SER A 154 11.99 -3.02 -0.29
CA SER A 154 11.88 -4.44 -0.65
C SER A 154 10.94 -4.71 -1.83
N CYS A 155 10.24 -3.71 -2.36
CA CYS A 155 9.27 -3.87 -3.44
C CYS A 155 9.89 -4.35 -4.77
N PRO A 156 11.07 -3.86 -5.21
CA PRO A 156 11.70 -4.39 -6.43
C PRO A 156 12.04 -5.88 -6.33
N ALA A 157 12.56 -6.33 -5.18
CA ALA A 157 12.87 -7.74 -4.96
C ALA A 157 11.60 -8.62 -4.92
N LEU A 158 10.51 -8.10 -4.35
CA LEU A 158 9.19 -8.74 -4.40
C LEU A 158 8.70 -8.90 -5.85
N HIS A 159 8.81 -7.84 -6.65
CA HIS A 159 8.40 -7.89 -8.06
C HIS A 159 9.23 -8.91 -8.84
N GLU A 160 10.54 -8.95 -8.63
CA GLU A 160 11.40 -9.96 -9.24
C GLU A 160 11.00 -11.38 -8.88
N THR A 161 10.78 -11.62 -7.58
CA THR A 161 10.30 -12.91 -7.09
C THR A 161 8.99 -13.30 -7.78
N CYS A 162 8.07 -12.34 -7.97
CA CYS A 162 6.84 -12.61 -8.67
C CYS A 162 7.05 -12.95 -10.15
N ARG A 163 7.94 -12.25 -10.85
CA ARG A 163 8.24 -12.55 -12.25
C ARG A 163 8.77 -13.97 -12.43
N THR A 164 9.60 -14.43 -11.49
CA THR A 164 10.10 -15.81 -11.50
C THR A 164 9.02 -16.83 -11.16
N ALA A 165 8.19 -16.55 -10.15
CA ALA A 165 7.19 -17.50 -9.66
C ALA A 165 5.94 -17.59 -10.55
N VAL A 166 5.44 -16.45 -11.04
CA VAL A 166 4.15 -16.32 -11.74
C VAL A 166 4.27 -15.39 -12.96
N PRO A 167 5.06 -15.77 -13.99
CA PRO A 167 5.36 -14.91 -15.12
C PRO A 167 4.13 -14.48 -15.92
N LYS A 168 3.05 -15.26 -15.91
CA LYS A 168 1.79 -14.89 -16.60
C LYS A 168 1.13 -13.66 -15.99
N ILE A 169 1.22 -13.50 -14.66
CA ILE A 169 0.61 -12.38 -13.94
C ILE A 169 1.58 -11.19 -13.89
N CYS A 170 2.86 -11.46 -13.64
CA CYS A 170 3.90 -10.45 -13.39
C CYS A 170 4.81 -10.10 -14.59
N GLY A 171 4.68 -10.78 -15.74
CA GLY A 171 5.64 -10.72 -16.85
C GLY A 171 5.40 -9.67 -17.93
N GLU A 172 4.23 -9.03 -17.98
CA GLU A 172 3.93 -8.07 -19.06
C GLU A 172 4.22 -6.63 -18.65
N LYS A 173 5.30 -6.07 -19.21
CA LYS A 173 5.57 -4.62 -19.29
C LYS A 173 5.44 -3.85 -17.97
N SER A 174 5.73 -4.51 -16.85
CA SER A 174 5.88 -3.85 -15.56
C SER A 174 7.06 -2.88 -15.63
N ALA A 175 6.78 -1.62 -15.93
CA ALA A 175 7.74 -0.53 -15.90
C ALA A 175 8.09 -0.13 -14.46
N ALA A 176 8.19 -1.10 -13.55
CA ALA A 176 8.99 -1.03 -12.34
C ALA A 176 10.47 -0.97 -12.73
N ARG A 177 10.80 -0.02 -13.61
CA ARG A 177 12.14 0.54 -13.72
C ARG A 177 12.30 1.24 -12.38
N THR A 178 12.91 0.50 -11.46
CA THR A 178 13.37 0.91 -10.14
C THR A 178 13.62 2.40 -10.16
N LEU A 179 12.96 3.19 -9.29
CA LEU A 179 13.48 4.49 -8.88
C LEU A 179 14.96 4.25 -8.60
N PRO A 180 15.89 4.67 -9.48
CA PRO A 180 17.25 4.17 -9.41
C PRO A 180 17.80 4.45 -8.00
N ALA A 181 18.67 3.60 -7.45
CA ALA A 181 19.23 3.83 -6.12
C ALA A 181 19.85 5.25 -5.95
N ARG A 182 20.23 5.89 -7.07
CA ARG A 182 20.62 7.32 -7.16
C ARG A 182 19.56 8.34 -6.69
N PHE A 183 18.32 7.93 -6.49
CA PHE A 183 17.21 8.81 -6.10
C PHE A 183 16.88 8.76 -4.60
N ALA A 184 17.47 7.81 -3.86
CA ALA A 184 17.23 7.60 -2.44
C ALA A 184 18.20 8.35 -1.50
N GLY A 185 19.19 9.08 -2.04
CA GLY A 185 20.24 9.73 -1.25
C GLY A 185 19.99 11.23 -0.95
N PRO A 186 20.42 11.77 0.22
CA PRO A 186 20.11 13.14 0.68
C PRO A 186 20.95 14.27 0.02
N GLY A 187 21.53 14.05 -1.16
CA GLY A 187 22.72 14.81 -1.59
C GLY A 187 22.54 15.96 -2.59
N ALA A 188 21.38 16.17 -3.21
CA ALA A 188 21.30 17.02 -4.42
C ALA A 188 20.54 18.35 -4.28
N LEU A 189 20.34 18.82 -3.05
CA LEU A 189 20.02 20.22 -2.78
C LEU A 189 20.89 20.67 -1.61
N ARG A 190 22.21 20.76 -1.83
CA ARG A 190 23.00 21.70 -1.04
C ARG A 190 22.36 23.06 -1.29
N HIS A 191 21.62 23.53 -0.30
CA HIS A 191 21.28 24.92 -0.13
C HIS A 191 22.50 25.75 -0.53
N THR A 192 22.40 26.47 -1.65
CA THR A 192 23.15 27.70 -1.84
C THR A 192 22.67 28.62 -0.72
N ARG A 193 23.43 28.57 0.38
CA ARG A 193 23.32 29.48 1.50
C ARG A 193 23.53 30.88 0.94
N ALA A 194 22.44 31.62 0.80
CA ALA A 194 22.50 33.06 0.72
C ALA A 194 23.11 33.57 2.04
N GLY A 195 24.07 34.48 1.93
CA GLY A 195 24.59 35.27 3.04
C GLY A 195 26.01 34.89 3.46
N ASP A 196 26.99 35.48 2.76
CA ASP A 196 28.12 36.09 3.48
C ASP A 196 28.21 37.55 3.05
N HIS A 197 27.67 38.41 3.92
CA HIS A 197 27.97 39.82 3.98
C HIS A 197 29.42 39.97 4.44
N SER A 198 30.36 40.11 3.51
CA SER A 198 31.67 40.72 3.82
C SER A 198 31.54 42.23 3.73
N GLY A 199 30.93 42.82 4.77
CA GLY A 199 31.16 44.20 5.15
C GLY A 199 32.50 44.29 5.88
N GLY A 200 33.55 44.68 5.16
CA GLY A 200 34.87 44.98 5.73
C GLY A 200 35.21 46.44 5.46
N ALA A 201 34.97 47.29 6.45
CA ALA A 201 35.34 48.69 6.46
C ALA A 201 36.86 48.86 6.29
N GLN A 202 37.29 49.70 5.35
CA GLN A 202 38.63 50.31 5.34
C GLN A 202 38.48 51.75 5.81
N ALA A 203 38.96 52.00 7.03
CA ALA A 203 39.12 53.33 7.60
C ALA A 203 40.51 53.44 8.25
N GLY A 204 41.24 54.52 7.92
CA GLY A 204 42.46 55.02 8.58
C GLY A 204 43.75 54.26 8.22
N GLY A 205 44.86 54.86 7.79
CA GLY A 205 45.34 56.24 7.93
C GLY A 205 46.49 56.30 8.93
N THR A 206 47.73 56.50 8.45
CA THR A 206 48.93 57.06 9.15
C THR A 206 50.06 57.09 8.11
N ARG A 207 50.42 58.24 7.51
CA ARG A 207 51.53 59.14 7.91
C ARG A 207 52.63 58.47 8.75
N THR A 208 53.81 58.32 8.14
CA THR A 208 55.06 59.03 8.50
C THR A 208 56.00 58.98 7.31
#